data_AF-A0A803Y5F6-F1
#
_entry.id   AF-A0A803Y5F6-F1
#
_cell.length_a   1.000
_cell.length_b   1.000
_cell.length_c   1.000
_cell.angle_alpha   90.00
_cell.angle_beta   90.00
_cell.angle_gamma   90.00
#
_symmetry.space_group_name_H-M   'P 1'
#
loop_
_entity.id
_entity.type
_entity.pdbx_description
1 polymer ?
#
loop_
_entity_poly.entity_id
_entity_poly.type
_entity_poly.pdbx_seq_one_letter_code
_entity_poly.pdbx_strand_id
1 'polypeptide(L)'
;MIKNYGMFLLIWDEDRIDFFGIKPGIVCLYVCVPVNCFTLVLHSEVVKTFKKYWSARAGNLTFMVGGVEQEFDAAKELLICMGSNVVYCGEVGTGQAAKICNNMLLAISMIGTAETMNLGIRLGLDPKLLAKILNMSSGRCWSSDTYNPVPGVMEGVPSANNYQGGFGTTLMAKDLGLAQISATNTKTPVPLGSQAHQIYRMMCAKGYALKDFSAVFQFLREEESL
;
A
#
# COMPACT_ATOMS: atom_id res chain seq x y z
N MET A 1 -18.36 40.95 -14.68
CA MET A 1 -18.98 39.64 -14.97
C MET A 1 -18.12 38.94 -16.01
N ILE A 2 -17.82 37.65 -15.76
CA ILE A 2 -17.02 36.71 -16.56
C ILE A 2 -15.50 36.99 -16.58
N LYS A 3 -14.75 36.23 -15.78
CA LYS A 3 -13.34 35.88 -16.06
C LYS A 3 -13.14 34.39 -15.79
N ASN A 4 -12.86 33.69 -16.87
CA ASN A 4 -12.30 32.35 -17.03
C ASN A 4 -11.69 31.72 -15.77
N TYR A 5 -12.26 30.60 -15.33
CA TYR A 5 -11.63 29.65 -14.41
C TYR A 5 -11.37 28.35 -15.16
N GLY A 6 -10.14 28.16 -15.61
CA GLY A 6 -9.64 26.90 -16.14
C GLY A 6 -9.33 25.93 -15.01
N MET A 7 -9.81 24.70 -15.13
CA MET A 7 -9.54 23.57 -14.24
C MET A 7 -8.26 22.87 -14.71
N PHE A 8 -7.26 22.72 -13.86
CA PHE A 8 -6.06 21.94 -14.16
C PHE A 8 -6.03 20.66 -13.32
N LEU A 9 -5.86 19.53 -14.01
CA LEU A 9 -5.59 18.23 -13.45
C LEU A 9 -4.07 18.04 -13.44
N LEU A 10 -3.45 17.96 -12.26
CA LEU A 10 -2.06 17.51 -12.14
C LEU A 10 -2.06 15.98 -12.15
N ILE A 11 -1.74 15.40 -13.31
CA ILE A 11 -1.32 14.00 -13.40
C ILE A 11 0.19 14.02 -13.23
N TRP A 12 0.70 13.29 -12.24
CA TRP A 12 2.14 13.11 -12.07
C TRP A 12 2.60 12.02 -13.05
N ASP A 13 3.44 12.41 -14.01
CA ASP A 13 4.22 11.55 -14.90
C ASP A 13 5.69 11.91 -14.71
N GLU A 14 6.60 10.93 -14.66
CA GLU A 14 7.92 11.03 -14.01
C GLU A 14 8.95 11.96 -14.70
N ASP A 15 8.64 12.63 -15.82
CA ASP A 15 9.67 13.25 -16.67
C ASP A 15 9.70 14.78 -16.82
N ARG A 16 8.77 15.57 -16.23
CA ARG A 16 8.91 17.06 -16.23
C ARG A 16 8.33 17.73 -14.99
N ILE A 17 9.18 18.46 -14.28
CA ILE A 17 8.80 19.36 -13.19
C ILE A 17 8.86 20.80 -13.74
N ASP A 18 7.71 21.41 -13.99
CA ASP A 18 7.62 22.86 -14.20
C ASP A 18 6.88 23.51 -13.03
N PHE A 19 7.58 24.37 -12.29
CA PHE A 19 7.06 25.12 -11.16
C PHE A 19 6.51 26.48 -11.62
N PHE A 20 5.26 26.79 -11.25
CA PHE A 20 4.84 28.19 -11.11
C PHE A 20 4.02 28.39 -9.83
N GLY A 21 4.25 29.55 -9.19
CA GLY A 21 3.96 29.87 -7.79
C GLY A 21 2.55 29.58 -7.29
N ILE A 22 2.49 29.11 -6.04
CA ILE A 22 1.27 28.70 -5.33
C ILE A 22 0.60 29.90 -4.67
N LYS A 23 -0.70 30.08 -4.91
CA LYS A 23 -1.61 30.89 -4.07
C LYS A 23 -2.51 29.97 -3.22
N PRO A 24 -3.06 30.44 -2.09
CA PRO A 24 -3.91 29.63 -1.20
C PRO A 24 -5.18 29.16 -1.93
N GLY A 25 -5.55 27.88 -1.77
CA GLY A 25 -6.81 27.31 -2.30
C GLY A 25 -6.69 26.12 -3.28
N ILE A 26 -5.58 25.37 -3.29
CA ILE A 26 -5.41 24.23 -4.20
C ILE A 26 -5.73 22.91 -3.49
N VAL A 27 -6.70 22.17 -4.06
CA VAL A 27 -7.01 20.77 -3.74
C VAL A 27 -6.07 19.87 -4.54
N CYS A 28 -5.18 19.14 -3.88
CA CYS A 28 -4.31 18.16 -4.53
C CYS A 28 -4.83 16.74 -4.25
N LEU A 29 -5.47 16.10 -5.24
CA LEU A 29 -5.78 14.68 -5.17
C LEU A 29 -4.56 13.86 -5.53
N TYR A 30 -3.95 13.20 -4.55
CA TYR A 30 -3.01 12.13 -4.81
C TYR A 30 -3.77 10.80 -4.85
N VAL A 31 -4.04 10.29 -6.05
CA VAL A 31 -4.55 8.93 -6.26
C VAL A 31 -3.42 8.09 -6.85
N CYS A 32 -2.82 7.23 -6.04
CA CYS A 32 -1.84 6.24 -6.51
C CYS A 32 -2.49 4.85 -6.41
N VAL A 33 -2.76 4.22 -7.57
CA VAL A 33 -3.21 2.82 -7.73
C VAL A 33 -1.93 1.99 -7.89
N PRO A 34 -1.72 0.84 -7.21
CA PRO A 34 -2.63 -0.29 -7.09
C PRO A 34 -2.76 -0.91 -5.68
N VAL A 35 -3.92 -1.54 -5.47
CA VAL A 35 -4.42 -2.39 -4.37
C VAL A 35 -4.78 -1.79 -2.98
N ASN A 36 -6.10 -1.85 -2.78
CA ASN A 36 -6.93 -2.00 -1.57
C ASN A 36 -6.96 -0.93 -0.47
N CYS A 37 -6.07 0.05 -0.41
CA CYS A 37 -6.28 1.20 0.48
C CYS A 37 -5.78 2.48 -0.17
N PHE A 38 -6.65 3.47 -0.27
CA PHE A 38 -6.32 4.81 -0.75
C PHE A 38 -6.34 5.79 0.42
N THR A 39 -5.34 6.67 0.45
CA THR A 39 -5.41 7.85 1.30
C THR A 39 -5.78 9.06 0.46
N LEU A 40 -6.84 9.74 0.86
CA LEU A 40 -7.27 10.99 0.26
C LEU A 40 -7.02 12.13 1.26
N VAL A 41 -6.34 13.18 0.82
CA VAL A 41 -6.21 14.43 1.58
C VAL A 41 -7.19 15.42 0.96
N LEU A 42 -8.16 15.87 1.76
CA LEU A 42 -9.19 16.80 1.31
C LEU A 42 -8.94 18.18 1.92
N HIS A 43 -8.97 19.21 1.09
CA HIS A 43 -9.07 20.60 1.48
C HIS A 43 -10.36 21.18 0.88
N SER A 44 -11.02 22.08 1.61
CA SER A 44 -12.39 22.53 1.35
C SER A 44 -12.58 23.14 -0.05
N GLU A 45 -13.76 22.87 -0.61
CA GLU A 45 -14.28 23.21 -1.96
C GLU A 45 -13.91 22.30 -3.15
N VAL A 46 -14.15 20.97 -3.10
CA VAL A 46 -14.69 20.21 -4.26
C VAL A 46 -15.43 18.95 -3.79
N VAL A 47 -16.75 19.05 -3.54
CA VAL A 47 -17.61 17.88 -3.22
C VAL A 47 -18.55 17.51 -4.39
N LYS A 48 -18.63 18.30 -5.47
CA LYS A 48 -19.73 18.15 -6.46
C LYS A 48 -19.38 17.46 -7.79
N THR A 49 -18.10 17.19 -8.09
CA THR A 49 -17.68 16.73 -9.45
C THR A 49 -17.18 15.28 -9.51
N PHE A 50 -17.17 14.55 -8.39
CA PHE A 50 -16.46 13.25 -8.27
C PHE A 50 -17.15 12.02 -8.88
N LYS A 51 -18.40 12.11 -9.34
CA LYS A 51 -19.21 10.95 -9.78
C LYS A 51 -18.79 10.28 -11.11
N LYS A 52 -17.87 10.86 -11.91
CA LYS A 52 -17.76 10.49 -13.33
C LYS A 52 -16.64 9.50 -13.72
N TYR A 53 -15.62 9.23 -12.89
CA TYR A 53 -14.37 8.64 -13.43
C TYR A 53 -13.84 7.33 -12.84
N TRP A 54 -14.46 6.71 -11.83
CA TRP A 54 -13.79 5.57 -11.17
C TRP A 54 -14.70 4.36 -10.99
N SER A 55 -14.33 3.29 -11.70
CA SER A 55 -14.84 1.94 -11.49
C SER A 55 -13.82 1.17 -10.64
N ALA A 56 -13.90 1.28 -9.32
CA ALA A 56 -13.45 0.17 -8.47
C ALA A 56 -14.45 -0.96 -8.70
N ARG A 57 -14.14 -1.93 -9.57
CA ARG A 57 -15.11 -2.91 -10.10
C ARG A 57 -15.94 -3.66 -9.04
N ALA A 58 -15.48 -3.69 -7.78
CA ALA A 58 -16.18 -4.33 -6.66
C ALA A 58 -16.67 -3.36 -5.56
N GLY A 59 -16.34 -2.06 -5.60
CA GLY A 59 -16.79 -1.10 -4.58
C GLY A 59 -16.27 -1.34 -3.15
N ASN A 60 -15.20 -2.12 -2.98
CA ASN A 60 -14.76 -2.63 -1.67
C ASN A 60 -13.50 -1.97 -1.12
N LEU A 61 -13.19 -0.75 -1.57
CA LEU A 61 -12.03 0.00 -1.10
C LEU A 61 -12.17 0.44 0.36
N THR A 62 -11.04 0.53 1.05
CA THR A 62 -10.93 1.22 2.34
C THR A 62 -10.30 2.59 2.14
N PHE A 63 -10.99 3.63 2.57
CA PHE A 63 -10.51 5.02 2.57
C PHE A 63 -10.11 5.44 3.98
N MET A 64 -8.87 5.90 4.12
CA MET A 64 -8.35 6.53 5.34
C MET A 64 -8.28 8.04 5.10
N VAL A 65 -9.15 8.81 5.76
CA VAL A 65 -9.40 10.22 5.44
C VAL A 65 -8.90 11.12 6.57
N GLY A 66 -7.93 11.98 6.26
CA GLY A 66 -7.51 13.06 7.15
C GLY A 66 -7.96 14.41 6.63
N GLY A 67 -8.51 15.26 7.48
CA GLY A 67 -9.09 16.55 7.09
C GLY A 67 -9.76 17.28 8.23
N VAL A 68 -10.56 18.29 7.87
CA VAL A 68 -11.45 19.00 8.81
C VAL A 68 -12.66 18.11 9.08
N GLU A 69 -12.96 17.83 10.35
CA GLU A 69 -14.01 16.87 10.76
C GLU A 69 -15.38 17.20 10.15
N GLN A 70 -15.72 18.49 10.09
CA GLN A 70 -17.00 18.97 9.53
C GLN A 70 -17.17 18.63 8.04
N GLU A 71 -16.07 18.43 7.31
CA GLU A 71 -16.09 18.07 5.88
C GLU A 71 -16.12 16.56 5.65
N PHE A 72 -15.94 15.75 6.69
CA PHE A 72 -15.81 14.31 6.57
C PHE A 72 -17.10 13.65 6.08
N ASP A 73 -18.27 14.05 6.58
CA ASP A 73 -19.54 13.45 6.18
C ASP A 73 -19.82 13.66 4.68
N ALA A 74 -19.55 14.87 4.18
CA ALA A 74 -19.67 15.19 2.77
C ALA A 74 -18.69 14.37 1.89
N ALA A 75 -17.46 14.17 2.37
CA ALA A 75 -16.51 13.29 1.71
C ALA A 75 -16.97 11.83 1.71
N LYS A 76 -17.46 11.35 2.85
CA LYS A 76 -17.90 9.96 3.05
C LYS A 76 -19.03 9.57 2.11
N GLU A 77 -20.00 10.46 1.87
CA GLU A 77 -21.08 10.22 0.89
C GLU A 77 -20.57 9.91 -0.51
N LEU A 78 -19.45 10.52 -0.93
CA LEU A 78 -18.82 10.25 -2.22
C LEU A 78 -17.97 8.98 -2.19
N LEU A 79 -17.20 8.80 -1.12
CA LEU A 79 -16.22 7.72 -1.01
C LEU A 79 -16.88 6.35 -0.86
N ILE A 80 -18.04 6.28 -0.20
CA ILE A 80 -18.78 5.02 -0.04
C ILE A 80 -19.30 4.46 -1.37
N CYS A 81 -19.41 5.27 -2.42
CA CYS A 81 -19.73 4.77 -3.76
C CYS A 81 -18.62 3.90 -4.36
N MET A 82 -17.38 4.02 -3.85
CA MET A 82 -16.20 3.30 -4.33
C MET A 82 -15.65 2.33 -3.27
N GLY A 83 -16.07 2.47 -2.01
CA GLY A 83 -15.47 1.80 -0.87
C GLY A 83 -16.48 1.22 0.11
N SER A 84 -16.11 0.09 0.70
CA SER A 84 -16.88 -0.56 1.76
C SER A 84 -16.58 0.03 3.14
N ASN A 85 -15.42 0.69 3.29
CA ASN A 85 -14.99 1.30 4.55
C ASN A 85 -14.46 2.71 4.30
N VAL A 86 -14.98 3.68 5.04
CA VAL A 86 -14.49 5.07 5.05
C VAL A 86 -14.26 5.47 6.49
N VAL A 87 -13.00 5.69 6.85
CA VAL A 87 -12.56 5.93 8.23
C VAL A 87 -11.98 7.33 8.35
N TYR A 88 -12.51 8.13 9.28
CA TYR A 88 -11.90 9.40 9.65
C TYR A 88 -10.69 9.16 10.53
N CYS A 89 -9.54 9.71 10.14
CA CYS A 89 -8.25 9.50 10.81
C CYS A 89 -7.81 10.71 11.65
N GLY A 90 -8.54 11.83 11.59
CA GLY A 90 -8.21 13.09 12.25
C GLY A 90 -7.80 14.18 11.26
N GLU A 91 -6.88 15.05 11.67
CA GLU A 91 -6.43 16.20 10.90
C GLU A 91 -5.80 15.83 9.54
N VAL A 92 -5.57 16.85 8.71
CA VAL A 92 -4.87 16.69 7.42
C VAL A 92 -3.55 15.93 7.60
N GLY A 93 -3.36 14.89 6.79
CA GLY A 93 -2.16 14.04 6.82
C GLY A 93 -2.28 12.77 7.68
N THR A 94 -3.22 12.70 8.63
CA THR A 94 -3.41 11.51 9.49
C THR A 94 -3.81 10.26 8.71
N GLY A 95 -4.61 10.41 7.64
CA GLY A 95 -4.92 9.30 6.74
C GLY A 95 -3.68 8.76 6.01
N GLN A 96 -2.67 9.60 5.74
CA GLN A 96 -1.40 9.16 5.12
C GLN A 96 -0.58 8.42 6.15
N ALA A 97 -0.49 8.96 7.37
CA ALA A 97 0.17 8.31 8.49
C ALA A 97 -0.41 6.91 8.76
N ALA A 98 -1.75 6.77 8.81
CA ALA A 98 -2.41 5.48 9.00
C ALA A 98 -2.04 4.46 7.91
N LYS A 99 -2.07 4.86 6.65
CA LYS A 99 -1.71 4.00 5.50
C LYS A 99 -0.25 3.58 5.53
N ILE A 100 0.65 4.53 5.79
CA ILE A 100 2.10 4.28 5.87
C ILE A 100 2.41 3.30 7.00
N CYS A 101 1.83 3.49 8.20
CA CYS A 101 1.98 2.57 9.32
C CYS A 101 1.45 1.17 9.00
N ASN A 102 0.27 1.08 8.38
CA ASN A 102 -0.31 -0.19 7.94
C ASN A 102 0.60 -0.92 6.94
N ASN A 103 1.10 -0.21 5.92
CA ASN A 103 1.95 -0.81 4.90
C ASN A 103 3.35 -1.19 5.43
N MET A 104 3.88 -0.45 6.40
CA MET A 104 5.10 -0.85 7.12
C MET A 104 4.91 -2.15 7.89
N LEU A 105 3.81 -2.29 8.65
CA LEU A 105 3.49 -3.54 9.35
C LEU A 105 3.27 -4.69 8.37
N LEU A 106 2.52 -4.46 7.29
CA LEU A 106 2.31 -5.45 6.22
C LEU A 106 3.62 -5.96 5.63
N ALA A 107 4.56 -5.07 5.32
CA ALA A 107 5.86 -5.43 4.80
C ALA A 107 6.65 -6.32 5.77
N ILE A 108 6.71 -5.93 7.05
CA ILE A 108 7.38 -6.70 8.10
C ILE A 108 6.76 -8.09 8.22
N SER A 109 5.44 -8.18 8.31
CA SER A 109 4.74 -9.47 8.44
C SER A 109 4.86 -10.34 7.18
N MET A 110 4.88 -9.75 5.98
CA MET A 110 5.09 -10.50 4.74
C MET A 110 6.49 -11.10 4.66
N ILE A 111 7.52 -10.31 5.00
CA ILE A 111 8.90 -10.80 5.09
C ILE A 111 9.00 -11.90 6.15
N GLY A 112 8.47 -11.67 7.36
CA GLY A 112 8.48 -12.67 8.43
C GLY A 112 7.74 -13.95 8.06
N THR A 113 6.63 -13.85 7.32
CA THR A 113 5.92 -15.02 6.76
C THR A 113 6.79 -15.76 5.76
N ALA A 114 7.43 -15.05 4.83
CA ALA A 114 8.31 -15.63 3.82
C ALA A 114 9.52 -16.34 4.46
N GLU A 115 10.19 -15.70 5.42
CA GLU A 115 11.32 -16.28 6.16
C GLU A 115 10.89 -17.54 6.94
N THR A 116 9.79 -17.45 7.68
CA THR A 116 9.27 -18.57 8.48
C THR A 116 8.91 -19.76 7.61
N MET A 117 8.22 -19.51 6.49
CA MET A 117 7.86 -20.54 5.53
C MET A 117 9.10 -21.15 4.87
N ASN A 118 10.07 -20.33 4.44
CA ASN A 118 11.31 -20.81 3.85
C ASN A 118 12.09 -21.70 4.83
N LEU A 119 12.28 -21.24 6.08
CA LEU A 119 12.95 -22.01 7.12
C LEU A 119 12.24 -23.35 7.36
N GLY A 120 10.92 -23.35 7.52
CA GLY A 120 10.16 -24.57 7.75
C GLY A 120 10.25 -25.57 6.60
N ILE A 121 10.24 -25.09 5.35
CA ILE A 121 10.44 -25.93 4.16
C ILE A 121 11.84 -26.54 4.17
N ARG A 122 12.88 -25.77 4.50
CA ARG A 122 14.26 -26.27 4.61
C ARG A 122 14.45 -27.28 5.75
N LEU A 123 13.63 -27.17 6.80
CA LEU A 123 13.55 -28.15 7.89
C LEU A 123 12.71 -29.39 7.52
N GLY A 124 12.21 -29.48 6.28
CA GLY A 124 11.49 -30.65 5.76
C GLY A 124 9.98 -30.64 6.02
N LEU A 125 9.40 -29.50 6.42
CA LEU A 125 7.96 -29.38 6.59
C LEU A 125 7.26 -29.20 5.23
N ASP A 126 6.11 -29.85 5.08
CA ASP A 126 5.18 -29.54 4.00
C ASP A 126 4.68 -28.09 4.13
N PRO A 127 4.76 -27.26 3.07
CA PRO A 127 4.33 -25.86 3.12
C PRO A 127 2.86 -25.68 3.52
N LYS A 128 1.95 -26.56 3.06
CA LYS A 128 0.52 -26.44 3.37
C LYS A 128 0.25 -26.76 4.83
N LEU A 129 0.92 -27.77 5.38
CA LEU A 129 0.87 -28.11 6.79
C LEU A 129 1.38 -26.94 7.66
N LEU A 130 2.53 -26.36 7.32
CA LEU A 130 3.08 -25.23 8.06
C LEU A 130 2.16 -24.00 8.01
N ALA A 131 1.65 -23.65 6.83
CA ALA A 131 0.69 -22.56 6.68
C ALA A 131 -0.56 -22.79 7.54
N LYS A 132 -1.10 -24.02 7.58
CA LYS A 132 -2.22 -24.39 8.45
C LYS A 132 -1.89 -24.14 9.92
N ILE A 133 -0.71 -24.58 10.38
CA ILE A 133 -0.26 -24.40 11.78
C ILE A 133 -0.16 -22.92 12.12
N LEU A 134 0.50 -22.12 11.26
CA LEU A 134 0.64 -20.66 11.47
C LEU A 134 -0.73 -19.99 11.57
N ASN A 135 -1.65 -20.34 10.67
CA ASN A 135 -2.97 -19.72 10.56
C ASN A 135 -3.96 -20.13 11.67
N MET A 136 -3.61 -21.09 12.52
CA MET A 136 -4.36 -21.43 13.75
C MET A 136 -3.60 -21.10 15.04
N SER A 137 -2.45 -20.44 14.94
CA SER A 137 -1.56 -20.13 16.05
C SER A 137 -1.31 -18.62 16.18
N SER A 138 -0.48 -18.22 17.14
CA SER A 138 -0.11 -16.82 17.37
C SER A 138 0.67 -16.16 16.23
N GLY A 139 1.23 -16.95 15.31
CA GLY A 139 1.92 -16.45 14.12
C GLY A 139 0.99 -15.97 12.99
N ARG A 140 -0.34 -16.13 13.14
CA ARG A 140 -1.31 -15.75 12.11
C ARG A 140 -1.25 -14.26 11.80
N CYS A 141 -1.16 -13.92 10.52
CA CYS A 141 -1.36 -12.57 10.02
C CYS A 141 -2.01 -12.60 8.62
N TRP A 142 -2.45 -11.44 8.13
CA TRP A 142 -3.07 -11.34 6.80
C TRP A 142 -2.19 -11.92 5.68
N SER A 143 -0.87 -11.68 5.79
CA SER A 143 0.12 -12.21 4.84
C SER A 143 0.17 -13.75 4.82
N SER A 144 -0.18 -14.44 5.92
CA SER A 144 -0.12 -15.90 6.00
C SER A 144 -1.46 -16.57 5.67
N ASP A 145 -2.59 -15.96 6.04
CA ASP A 145 -3.94 -16.56 5.94
C ASP A 145 -4.78 -16.08 4.76
N THR A 146 -4.44 -14.94 4.16
CA THR A 146 -5.20 -14.33 3.06
C THR A 146 -4.32 -14.06 1.83
N TYR A 147 -3.00 -13.96 2.00
CA TYR A 147 -2.08 -13.57 0.92
C TYR A 147 -0.75 -14.35 0.93
N ASN A 148 -0.83 -15.66 1.15
CA ASN A 148 0.36 -16.49 1.41
C ASN A 148 1.42 -16.40 0.29
N PRO A 149 2.70 -16.11 0.61
CA PRO A 149 3.72 -15.86 -0.40
C PRO A 149 4.28 -17.12 -1.07
N VAL A 150 3.93 -18.32 -0.60
CA VAL A 150 4.47 -19.59 -1.11
C VAL A 150 3.61 -20.14 -2.25
N PRO A 151 4.16 -20.37 -3.45
CA PRO A 151 3.43 -20.96 -4.55
C PRO A 151 2.81 -22.32 -4.19
N GLY A 152 1.54 -22.52 -4.54
CA GLY A 152 0.81 -23.77 -4.30
C GLY A 152 0.19 -23.92 -2.91
N VAL A 153 0.41 -22.98 -1.98
CA VAL A 153 -0.26 -23.00 -0.66
C VAL A 153 -1.69 -22.45 -0.72
N MET A 154 -1.92 -21.41 -1.51
CA MET A 154 -3.21 -20.72 -1.62
C MET A 154 -3.53 -20.41 -3.08
N GLU A 155 -4.80 -20.51 -3.46
CA GLU A 155 -5.29 -20.14 -4.80
C GLU A 155 -5.76 -18.67 -4.80
N GLY A 156 -5.84 -18.06 -5.98
CA GLY A 156 -6.35 -16.69 -6.13
C GLY A 156 -5.42 -15.58 -5.62
N VAL A 157 -4.19 -15.91 -5.21
CA VAL A 157 -3.15 -14.97 -4.78
C VAL A 157 -1.99 -14.90 -5.79
N PRO A 158 -1.19 -13.81 -5.82
CA PRO A 158 -0.12 -13.66 -6.81
C PRO A 158 0.94 -14.77 -6.80
N SER A 159 1.24 -15.35 -5.63
CA SER A 159 2.20 -16.46 -5.52
C SER A 159 1.77 -17.70 -6.33
N ALA A 160 0.48 -17.88 -6.59
CA ALA A 160 -0.05 -18.93 -7.48
C ALA A 160 0.06 -18.59 -8.98
N ASN A 161 0.44 -17.35 -9.32
CA ASN A 161 0.54 -16.85 -10.68
C ASN A 161 1.88 -16.13 -10.93
N ASN A 162 2.99 -16.74 -10.49
CA ASN A 162 4.36 -16.23 -10.67
C ASN A 162 4.55 -14.77 -10.20
N TYR A 163 3.81 -14.37 -9.17
CA TYR A 163 3.80 -13.02 -8.59
C TYR A 163 3.39 -11.92 -9.58
N GLN A 164 2.55 -12.24 -10.56
CA GLN A 164 2.00 -11.24 -11.49
C GLN A 164 0.79 -10.50 -10.88
N GLY A 165 0.65 -9.21 -11.20
CA GLY A 165 -0.41 -8.36 -10.69
C GLY A 165 -0.20 -7.98 -9.22
N GLY A 166 -1.29 -7.83 -8.47
CA GLY A 166 -1.23 -7.55 -7.04
C GLY A 166 -0.68 -6.15 -6.69
N PHE A 167 0.07 -6.07 -5.59
CA PHE A 167 0.76 -4.86 -5.12
C PHE A 167 2.22 -4.90 -5.53
N GLY A 168 2.59 -4.12 -6.55
CA GLY A 168 3.95 -4.13 -7.08
C GLY A 168 5.01 -3.77 -6.05
N THR A 169 6.15 -4.45 -6.11
CA THR A 169 7.29 -4.27 -5.21
C THR A 169 7.81 -2.82 -5.20
N THR A 170 7.82 -2.13 -6.36
CA THR A 170 8.17 -0.70 -6.43
C THR A 170 7.29 0.16 -5.54
N LEU A 171 6.00 -0.15 -5.45
CA LEU A 171 5.04 0.64 -4.68
C LEU A 171 5.16 0.34 -3.19
N MET A 172 5.39 -0.91 -2.83
CA MET A 172 5.75 -1.27 -1.45
C MET A 172 7.04 -0.56 -1.01
N ALA A 173 8.08 -0.57 -1.84
CA ALA A 173 9.33 0.13 -1.56
C ALA A 173 9.12 1.64 -1.40
N LYS A 174 8.27 2.26 -2.23
CA LYS A 174 7.89 3.67 -2.11
C LYS A 174 7.20 3.96 -0.78
N ASP A 175 6.19 3.19 -0.40
CA ASP A 175 5.46 3.39 0.86
C ASP A 175 6.36 3.22 2.08
N LEU A 176 7.28 2.26 2.04
CA LEU A 176 8.31 2.08 3.06
C LEU A 176 9.33 3.23 3.09
N GLY A 177 9.62 3.84 1.94
CA GLY A 177 10.40 5.08 1.87
C GLY A 177 9.71 6.24 2.60
N LEU A 178 8.39 6.38 2.42
CA LEU A 178 7.59 7.37 3.17
C LEU A 178 7.57 7.05 4.67
N ALA A 179 7.50 5.77 5.05
CA ALA A 179 7.61 5.33 6.44
C ALA A 179 8.97 5.71 7.05
N GLN A 180 10.05 5.49 6.31
CA GLN A 180 11.40 5.81 6.74
C GLN A 180 11.59 7.32 6.97
N ILE A 181 11.14 8.14 6.00
CA ILE A 181 11.19 9.61 6.12
C ILE A 181 10.39 10.07 7.34
N SER A 182 9.18 9.54 7.52
CA SER A 182 8.31 9.88 8.65
C SER A 182 8.96 9.51 9.98
N ALA A 183 9.48 8.29 10.10
CA ALA A 183 10.16 7.81 11.29
C ALA A 183 11.41 8.65 11.65
N THR A 184 12.18 9.07 10.65
CA THR A 184 13.30 9.99 10.85
C THR A 184 12.82 11.35 11.37
N ASN A 185 11.79 11.92 10.76
CA ASN A 185 11.25 13.23 11.15
C ASN A 185 10.65 13.22 12.58
N THR A 186 10.00 12.12 12.96
CA THR A 186 9.41 11.95 14.30
C THR A 186 10.38 11.35 15.32
N LYS A 187 11.62 11.06 14.93
CA LYS A 187 12.65 10.41 15.77
C LYS A 187 12.16 9.08 16.36
N THR A 188 11.37 8.33 15.59
CA THR A 188 10.80 7.05 16.01
C THR A 188 11.68 5.88 15.56
N PRO A 189 12.18 5.02 16.47
CA PRO A 189 12.97 3.86 16.07
C PRO A 189 12.08 2.79 15.43
N VAL A 190 12.39 2.40 14.19
CA VAL A 190 11.65 1.39 13.41
C VAL A 190 12.56 0.32 12.81
N PRO A 191 13.40 -0.38 13.61
CA PRO A 191 14.47 -1.24 13.08
C PRO A 191 13.98 -2.29 12.08
N LEU A 192 12.86 -2.97 12.36
CA LEU A 192 12.28 -3.95 11.43
C LEU A 192 11.70 -3.30 10.17
N GLY A 193 11.09 -2.13 10.30
CA GLY A 193 10.60 -1.34 9.17
C GLY A 193 11.74 -0.86 8.26
N SER A 194 12.86 -0.43 8.85
CA SER A 194 14.06 -0.05 8.12
C SER A 194 14.63 -1.23 7.32
N GLN A 195 14.72 -2.42 7.93
CA GLN A 195 15.17 -3.62 7.23
C GLN A 195 14.20 -4.02 6.11
N ALA A 196 12.89 -3.98 6.37
CA ALA A 196 11.89 -4.23 5.35
C ALA A 196 12.04 -3.28 4.15
N HIS A 197 12.24 -1.98 4.42
CA HIS A 197 12.50 -0.99 3.37
C HIS A 197 13.72 -1.38 2.53
N GLN A 198 14.84 -1.72 3.16
CA GLN A 198 16.04 -2.11 2.42
C GLN A 198 15.86 -3.40 1.60
N ILE A 199 15.15 -4.39 2.13
CA ILE A 199 14.85 -5.64 1.41
C ILE A 199 14.06 -5.34 0.14
N TYR A 200 12.97 -4.58 0.22
CA TYR A 200 12.17 -4.24 -0.96
C TYR A 200 12.93 -3.34 -1.96
N ARG A 201 13.85 -2.49 -1.48
CA ARG A 201 14.77 -1.72 -2.35
C ARG A 201 15.73 -2.64 -3.12
N MET A 202 16.31 -3.64 -2.45
CA MET A 202 17.16 -4.65 -3.11
C MET A 202 16.37 -5.46 -4.14
N MET A 203 15.16 -5.87 -3.81
CA MET A 203 14.27 -6.57 -4.74
C MET A 203 14.01 -5.73 -6.01
N CYS A 204 13.69 -4.44 -5.85
CA CYS A 204 13.51 -3.53 -7.01
C CYS A 204 14.73 -3.54 -7.95
N ALA A 205 15.95 -3.50 -7.38
CA ALA A 205 17.19 -3.51 -8.15
C ALA A 205 17.53 -4.87 -8.78
N LYS A 206 16.94 -5.97 -8.29
CA LYS A 206 17.19 -7.35 -8.74
C LYS A 206 16.08 -7.91 -9.64
N GLY A 207 15.34 -7.04 -10.32
CA GLY A 207 14.33 -7.46 -11.31
C GLY A 207 12.95 -7.79 -10.74
N TYR A 208 12.69 -7.52 -9.46
CA TYR A 208 11.39 -7.77 -8.84
C TYR A 208 10.46 -6.55 -8.84
N ALA A 209 10.89 -5.40 -9.37
CA ALA A 209 10.16 -4.13 -9.34
C ALA A 209 8.67 -4.26 -9.72
N LEU A 210 8.37 -5.01 -10.79
CA LEU A 210 7.01 -5.21 -11.32
C LEU A 210 6.29 -6.44 -10.75
N LYS A 211 6.97 -7.28 -9.97
CA LYS A 211 6.36 -8.42 -9.29
C LYS A 211 5.63 -7.95 -8.03
N ASP A 212 4.57 -8.67 -7.68
CA ASP A 212 3.89 -8.50 -6.41
C ASP A 212 4.86 -8.59 -5.22
N PHE A 213 4.64 -7.79 -4.19
CA PHE A 213 5.51 -7.71 -3.01
C PHE A 213 5.68 -9.05 -2.26
N SER A 214 4.72 -9.97 -2.37
CA SER A 214 4.86 -11.33 -1.82
C SER A 214 5.97 -12.15 -2.48
N ALA A 215 6.51 -11.68 -3.62
CA ALA A 215 7.69 -12.25 -4.28
C ALA A 215 8.97 -12.19 -3.42
N VAL A 216 8.93 -11.55 -2.25
CA VAL A 216 10.03 -11.59 -1.28
C VAL A 216 10.38 -13.03 -0.86
N PHE A 217 9.42 -13.96 -0.87
CA PHE A 217 9.72 -15.38 -0.68
C PHE A 217 10.59 -15.96 -1.79
N GLN A 218 10.31 -15.62 -3.05
CA GLN A 218 11.14 -16.02 -4.18
C GLN A 218 12.56 -15.43 -4.04
N PHE A 219 12.65 -14.14 -3.72
CA PHE A 219 13.91 -13.43 -3.50
C PHE A 219 14.78 -14.10 -2.41
N LEU A 220 14.17 -14.52 -1.29
CA LEU A 220 14.87 -15.20 -0.18
C LEU A 220 15.27 -16.65 -0.50
N ARG A 221 14.70 -17.26 -1.55
CA ARG A 221 15.05 -18.63 -1.98
C ARG A 221 16.11 -18.67 -3.07
N GLU A 222 16.26 -17.61 -3.85
CA GLU A 222 17.17 -17.58 -5.00
C GLU A 222 18.67 -17.65 -4.65
N GLU A 223 19.05 -17.56 -3.37
CA GLU A 223 20.45 -17.76 -2.95
C GLU A 223 20.95 -19.21 -3.07
N GLU A 224 20.12 -20.16 -3.52
CA GLU A 224 20.47 -21.59 -3.62
C GLU A 224 21.24 -21.98 -4.90
N SER A 225 21.72 -21.03 -5.70
CA SER A 225 22.64 -21.29 -6.82
C SER A 225 24.09 -20.94 -6.44
N LEU A 226 24.71 -21.80 -5.62
CA LEU A 226 26.17 -21.88 -5.45
C LEU A 226 26.64 -23.33 -5.51
#